data_AF-A0A2D3NWC3-F1
#
_entry.id   AF-A0A2D3NWC3-F1
#
_cell.length_a   1.000
_cell.length_b   1.000
_cell.length_c   1.000
_cell.angle_alpha   90.00
_cell.angle_beta   90.00
_cell.angle_gamma   90.00
#
_symmetry.space_group_name_H-M   'P 1'
#
loop_
_entity.id
_entity.type
_entity.pdbx_description
1 polymer ?
#
loop_
_entity_poly.entity_id
_entity_poly.type
_entity_poly.pdbx_seq_one_letter_code
_entity_poly.pdbx_strand_id
1 'polypeptide(L)'
;MLNRFFYFIIGFILLGLCGCSALTGYTYEEYDKKTENIRLVFETPKKEIYLLGNYADYVFKDKRLFLFLDIISAKGFFTDDRIIMTVNSSSNVKLEIPSTFIIYKFAGTQEKQKIEVASIRKNLENSKIEYSINENNEKWIFTLKNPMKLSGGLVKLENHDQLLSEAKDKLVNVKIEAKYKLRHPVAQGMEEALFFFLTPVIVPIGMVIWGWNSLTK
;
A
#
# COMPACT_ATOMS: atom_id res chain seq x y z
N MET A 1 -45.09 19.18 42.16
CA MET A 1 -44.31 19.50 40.93
C MET A 1 -43.11 18.58 40.70
N LEU A 2 -42.60 17.85 41.70
CA LEU A 2 -41.41 16.99 41.60
C LEU A 2 -41.57 15.77 40.65
N ASN A 3 -42.75 15.12 40.63
CA ASN A 3 -42.96 13.93 39.79
C ASN A 3 -42.90 14.20 38.28
N ARG A 4 -43.41 15.34 37.82
CA ARG A 4 -43.43 15.66 36.37
C ARG A 4 -42.03 15.94 35.80
N PHE A 5 -41.14 16.52 36.60
CA PHE A 5 -39.76 16.77 36.22
C PHE A 5 -38.92 15.48 36.18
N PHE A 6 -39.21 14.55 37.10
CA PHE A 6 -38.55 13.24 37.16
C PHE A 6 -38.88 12.36 35.94
N TYR A 7 -40.15 12.35 35.49
CA TYR A 7 -40.54 11.64 34.26
C TYR A 7 -39.94 12.28 32.99
N PHE A 8 -39.70 13.59 32.99
CA PHE A 8 -39.07 14.29 31.87
C PHE A 8 -37.59 13.91 31.73
N ILE A 9 -36.87 13.80 32.84
CA ILE A 9 -35.47 13.34 32.88
C ILE A 9 -35.36 11.85 32.51
N ILE A 10 -36.25 11.00 33.04
CA ILE A 10 -36.29 9.57 32.68
C ILE A 10 -36.62 9.38 31.19
N GLY A 11 -37.51 10.18 30.63
CA GLY A 11 -37.82 10.17 29.19
C GLY A 11 -36.62 10.56 28.32
N PHE A 12 -35.83 11.55 28.74
CA PHE A 12 -34.61 11.94 28.05
C PHE A 12 -33.49 10.89 28.16
N ILE A 13 -33.37 10.23 29.32
CA ILE A 13 -32.42 9.12 29.53
C ILE A 13 -32.83 7.89 28.70
N LEU A 14 -34.13 7.57 28.61
CA LEU A 14 -34.65 6.48 27.77
C LEU A 14 -34.47 6.77 26.27
N LEU A 15 -34.64 8.02 25.82
CA LEU A 15 -34.37 8.43 24.44
C LEU A 15 -32.86 8.41 24.13
N GLY A 16 -31.99 8.76 25.08
CA GLY A 16 -30.53 8.62 24.95
C GLY A 16 -30.05 7.16 24.91
N LEU A 17 -30.74 6.26 25.64
CA LEU A 17 -30.44 4.83 25.64
C LEU A 17 -30.94 4.10 24.38
N CYS A 18 -32.09 4.48 23.83
CA CYS A 18 -32.56 3.97 22.53
C CYS A 18 -31.75 4.51 21.33
N GLY A 19 -31.07 5.65 21.48
CA GLY A 19 -30.15 6.19 20.47
C GLY A 19 -28.79 5.49 20.39
N CYS A 20 -28.41 4.71 21.41
CA CYS A 20 -27.14 3.97 21.42
C CYS A 20 -27.26 2.53 20.89
N SER A 21 -28.46 1.99 20.75
CA SER A 21 -28.66 0.60 20.30
C SER A 21 -28.92 0.47 18.79
N ALA A 22 -29.04 1.57 18.04
CA ALA A 22 -29.16 1.57 16.57
C ALA A 22 -27.82 1.67 15.83
N LEU A 23 -26.69 1.69 16.55
CA LEU A 23 -25.34 1.73 15.96
C LEU A 23 -24.63 0.37 15.97
N THR A 24 -25.39 -0.72 16.11
CA THR A 24 -24.91 -2.07 15.76
C THR A 24 -25.15 -2.33 14.27
N GLY A 25 -24.64 -1.44 13.42
CA GLY A 25 -24.52 -1.71 12.00
C GLY A 25 -23.44 -2.77 11.82
N TYR A 26 -23.83 -4.03 11.79
CA TYR A 26 -22.93 -5.16 11.55
C TYR A 26 -22.11 -4.90 10.28
N THR A 27 -20.81 -4.74 10.47
CA THR A 27 -19.81 -4.59 9.40
C THR A 27 -19.65 -5.94 8.72
N TYR A 28 -20.19 -6.13 7.53
CA TYR A 28 -19.73 -7.23 6.69
C TYR A 28 -18.30 -6.91 6.25
N GLU A 29 -17.35 -7.73 6.69
CA GLU A 29 -15.98 -7.68 6.22
C GLU A 29 -15.93 -8.26 4.81
N GLU A 30 -16.16 -7.40 3.82
CA GLU A 30 -15.99 -7.78 2.43
C GLU A 30 -14.59 -7.38 1.96
N TYR A 31 -14.01 -8.25 1.14
CA TYR A 31 -12.74 -7.98 0.52
C TYR A 31 -12.96 -7.46 -0.89
N ASP A 32 -12.54 -6.23 -1.13
CA ASP A 32 -12.54 -5.69 -2.48
C ASP A 32 -11.15 -5.81 -3.11
N LYS A 33 -11.10 -6.30 -4.35
CA LYS A 33 -9.86 -6.45 -5.12
C LYS A 33 -9.74 -5.28 -6.08
N LYS A 34 -8.63 -4.55 -6.01
CA LYS A 34 -8.34 -3.43 -6.91
C LYS A 34 -6.91 -3.50 -7.41
N THR A 35 -6.68 -2.89 -8.56
CA THR A 35 -5.33 -2.60 -9.02
C THR A 35 -4.98 -1.18 -8.59
N GLU A 36 -4.13 -1.06 -7.58
CA GLU A 36 -3.54 0.20 -7.16
C GLU A 36 -2.45 0.62 -8.15
N ASN A 37 -2.48 1.87 -8.59
CA ASN A 37 -1.43 2.43 -9.41
C ASN A 37 -0.64 3.46 -8.59
N ILE A 38 0.57 3.09 -8.19
CA ILE A 38 1.48 3.98 -7.49
C ILE A 38 2.12 4.94 -8.49
N ARG A 39 1.83 6.22 -8.32
CA ARG A 39 2.23 7.32 -9.21
C ARG A 39 3.48 8.05 -8.74
N LEU A 40 3.74 8.06 -7.44
CA LEU A 40 4.93 8.69 -6.88
C LEU A 40 5.39 7.91 -5.65
N VAL A 41 6.70 7.79 -5.50
CA VAL A 41 7.33 7.17 -4.35
C VAL A 41 8.44 8.07 -3.86
N PHE A 42 8.45 8.43 -2.58
CA PHE A 42 9.48 9.31 -2.04
C PHE A 42 9.81 9.06 -0.57
N GLU A 43 11.01 9.45 -0.15
CA GLU A 43 11.49 9.39 1.24
C GLU A 43 11.62 10.80 1.84
N THR A 44 11.19 10.95 3.11
CA THR A 44 11.32 12.19 3.90
C THR A 44 12.54 12.15 4.86
N PRO A 45 12.97 13.27 5.48
CA PRO A 45 14.04 13.30 6.48
C PRO A 45 13.81 12.37 7.67
N LYS A 46 12.55 12.06 7.97
CA LYS A 46 12.17 11.13 9.04
C LYS A 46 12.31 9.67 8.64
N LYS A 47 12.84 9.38 7.44
CA LYS A 47 12.96 8.04 6.85
C LYS A 47 11.62 7.35 6.64
N GLU A 48 10.58 8.15 6.43
CA GLU A 48 9.25 7.67 6.04
C GLU A 48 9.18 7.67 4.52
N ILE A 49 8.76 6.53 3.97
CA ILE A 49 8.64 6.28 2.54
C ILE A 49 7.15 6.32 2.21
N TYR A 50 6.77 7.25 1.36
CA TYR A 50 5.40 7.42 0.91
C TYR A 50 5.21 6.81 -0.47
N LEU A 51 4.09 6.11 -0.65
CA LEU A 51 3.60 5.64 -1.94
C LEU A 51 2.28 6.37 -2.21
N LEU A 52 2.22 7.17 -3.26
CA LEU A 52 1.00 7.86 -3.67
C LEU A 52 0.29 7.01 -4.71
N GLY A 53 -0.83 6.41 -4.32
CA GLY A 53 -1.68 5.60 -5.18
C GLY A 53 -2.73 6.42 -5.91
N ASN A 54 -3.66 5.75 -6.58
CA ASN A 54 -4.82 6.39 -7.19
C ASN A 54 -6.10 6.23 -6.35
N TYR A 55 -6.14 5.23 -5.47
CA TYR A 55 -7.22 5.04 -4.50
C TYR A 55 -6.79 5.41 -3.08
N ALA A 56 -5.52 5.19 -2.71
CA ALA A 56 -5.03 5.52 -1.38
C ALA A 56 -3.53 5.85 -1.35
N ASP A 57 -3.11 6.55 -0.29
CA ASP A 57 -1.71 6.78 0.01
C ASP A 57 -1.23 5.87 1.13
N TYR A 58 0.05 5.54 1.09
CA TYR A 58 0.67 4.62 2.03
C TYR A 58 1.96 5.19 2.60
N VAL A 59 2.27 4.78 3.82
CA VAL A 59 3.53 5.13 4.49
C VAL A 59 4.21 3.88 5.05
N PHE A 60 5.52 3.80 4.83
CA PHE A 60 6.39 2.73 5.30
C PHE A 60 7.66 3.31 5.93
N LYS A 61 8.36 2.51 6.75
CA LYS A 61 9.67 2.87 7.33
C LYS A 61 10.79 1.91 6.92
N ASP A 62 10.43 0.82 6.27
CA ASP A 62 11.37 -0.22 5.85
C ASP A 62 11.93 0.08 4.45
N LYS A 63 13.23 0.35 4.36
CA LYS A 63 13.91 0.65 3.09
C LYS A 63 13.91 -0.50 2.09
N ARG A 64 13.65 -1.74 2.54
CA ARG A 64 13.45 -2.89 1.65
C ARG A 64 12.25 -2.69 0.71
N LEU A 65 11.39 -1.70 0.97
CA LEU A 65 10.35 -1.27 0.05
C LEU A 65 10.89 -0.91 -1.33
N PHE A 66 12.06 -0.29 -1.46
CA PHE A 66 12.60 0.04 -2.79
C PHE A 66 12.98 -1.20 -3.58
N LEU A 67 13.58 -2.20 -2.92
CA LEU A 67 13.84 -3.51 -3.52
C LEU A 67 12.54 -4.24 -3.88
N PHE A 68 11.52 -4.16 -3.02
CA PHE A 68 10.19 -4.70 -3.31
C PHE A 68 9.63 -4.09 -4.60
N LEU A 69 9.67 -2.77 -4.72
CA LEU A 69 9.22 -2.04 -5.91
C LEU A 69 10.05 -2.39 -7.15
N ASP A 70 11.38 -2.49 -7.04
CA ASP A 70 12.26 -2.92 -8.13
C ASP A 70 11.87 -4.32 -8.64
N ILE A 71 11.56 -5.27 -7.75
CA ILE A 71 11.15 -6.62 -8.13
C ILE A 71 9.81 -6.62 -8.86
N ILE A 72 8.78 -5.99 -8.31
CA ILE A 72 7.43 -6.05 -8.89
C ILE A 72 7.28 -5.20 -10.15
N SER A 73 8.12 -4.17 -10.30
CA SER A 73 8.16 -3.35 -11.51
C SER A 73 8.99 -3.98 -12.62
N ALA A 74 9.75 -5.04 -12.31
CA ALA A 74 10.61 -5.71 -13.28
C ALA A 74 9.80 -6.23 -14.47
N LYS A 75 10.30 -5.98 -15.68
CA LYS A 75 9.60 -6.42 -16.89
C LYS A 75 9.55 -7.96 -16.92
N GLY A 76 8.35 -8.51 -16.96
CA GLY A 76 8.14 -9.96 -16.96
C GLY A 76 8.06 -10.56 -15.57
N PHE A 77 8.00 -9.73 -14.53
CA PHE A 77 7.67 -10.18 -13.18
C PHE A 77 6.36 -10.99 -13.18
N PHE A 78 6.42 -12.14 -12.52
CA PHE A 78 5.31 -13.02 -12.32
C PHE A 78 5.47 -13.75 -10.99
N THR A 79 4.33 -13.96 -10.33
CA THR A 79 4.24 -14.82 -9.17
C THR A 79 2.85 -15.47 -9.14
N ASP A 80 2.74 -16.62 -8.48
CA ASP A 80 1.51 -17.39 -8.40
C ASP A 80 0.42 -16.66 -7.61
N ASP A 81 0.80 -15.82 -6.64
CA ASP A 81 -0.12 -14.92 -5.94
C ASP A 81 0.13 -13.46 -6.35
N ARG A 82 -0.76 -12.93 -7.18
CA ARG A 82 -0.67 -11.54 -7.62
C ARG A 82 -1.08 -10.53 -6.55
N ILE A 83 -1.82 -10.96 -5.53
CA ILE A 83 -2.23 -10.08 -4.42
C ILE A 83 -1.03 -9.85 -3.51
N ILE A 84 -0.23 -8.87 -3.90
CA ILE A 84 1.00 -8.50 -3.19
C ILE A 84 0.77 -7.39 -2.17
N MET A 85 -0.43 -6.79 -2.12
CA MET A 85 -0.83 -5.82 -1.11
C MET A 85 -2.14 -6.22 -0.42
N THR A 86 -2.15 -6.17 0.90
CA THR A 86 -3.38 -6.30 1.70
C THR A 86 -3.52 -5.09 2.61
N VAL A 87 -4.66 -4.42 2.54
CA VAL A 87 -5.03 -3.29 3.39
C VAL A 87 -6.12 -3.76 4.34
N ASN A 88 -5.87 -3.67 5.64
CA ASN A 88 -6.86 -4.08 6.63
C ASN A 88 -7.62 -2.89 7.22
N SER A 89 -8.73 -3.20 7.90
CA SER A 89 -9.62 -2.20 8.50
C SER A 89 -9.03 -1.42 9.68
N SER A 90 -7.83 -1.77 10.13
CA SER A 90 -7.07 -1.04 11.15
C SER A 90 -6.02 -0.11 10.53
N SER A 91 -6.16 0.24 9.24
CA SER A 91 -5.19 1.04 8.49
C SER A 91 -3.80 0.42 8.39
N ASN A 92 -3.64 -0.87 8.66
CA ASN A 92 -2.38 -1.58 8.48
C ASN A 92 -2.33 -2.16 7.07
N VAL A 93 -1.20 -1.91 6.43
CA VAL A 93 -0.92 -2.30 5.05
C VAL A 93 0.19 -3.34 5.10
N LYS A 94 -0.01 -4.46 4.43
CA LYS A 94 1.02 -5.49 4.26
C LYS A 94 1.35 -5.61 2.79
N LEU A 95 2.64 -5.57 2.50
CA LEU A 95 3.19 -5.90 1.19
C LEU A 95 3.90 -7.25 1.30
N GLU A 96 3.60 -8.18 0.40
CA GLU A 96 4.19 -9.51 0.38
C GLU A 96 4.57 -9.94 -1.04
N ILE A 97 5.83 -10.32 -1.23
CA ILE A 97 6.27 -11.10 -2.39
C ILE A 97 6.53 -12.51 -1.84
N PRO A 98 5.87 -13.55 -2.39
CA PRO A 98 6.10 -14.91 -1.93
C PRO A 98 7.55 -15.31 -2.17
N SER A 99 8.01 -16.35 -1.48
CA SER A 99 9.40 -16.80 -1.57
C SER A 99 9.86 -17.08 -2.99
N THR A 100 8.96 -17.50 -3.87
CA THR A 100 9.28 -17.77 -5.27
C THR A 100 8.63 -16.73 -6.18
N PHE A 101 9.43 -16.13 -7.05
CA PHE A 101 8.94 -15.27 -8.13
C PHE A 101 9.77 -15.48 -9.40
N ILE A 102 9.19 -15.12 -10.53
CA ILE A 102 9.73 -15.35 -11.86
C ILE A 102 9.89 -14.01 -12.56
N ILE A 103 10.95 -13.87 -13.35
CA ILE A 103 11.09 -12.81 -14.35
C ILE A 103 11.23 -13.48 -15.72
N TYR A 104 10.21 -13.33 -16.57
CA TYR A 104 10.21 -13.85 -17.93
C TYR A 104 11.07 -12.99 -18.88
N LYS A 105 11.87 -13.67 -19.71
CA LYS A 105 12.69 -13.07 -20.76
C LYS A 105 11.83 -12.74 -21.96
N PHE A 106 11.94 -11.52 -22.46
CA PHE A 106 11.28 -11.13 -23.71
C PHE A 106 12.30 -10.89 -24.82
N ALA A 107 11.98 -11.39 -26.02
CA ALA A 107 12.78 -11.14 -27.21
C ALA A 107 12.94 -9.63 -27.45
N GLY A 108 14.14 -9.20 -27.83
CA GLY A 108 14.45 -7.80 -28.12
C GLY A 108 14.68 -6.90 -26.89
N THR A 109 14.44 -7.38 -25.65
CA THR A 109 14.73 -6.59 -24.42
C THR A 109 15.67 -7.28 -23.44
N GLN A 110 16.31 -8.38 -23.86
CA GLN A 110 17.11 -9.22 -22.97
C GLN A 110 18.27 -8.49 -22.30
N GLU A 111 19.00 -7.61 -23.00
CA GLU A 111 20.12 -6.87 -22.40
C GLU A 111 19.65 -5.91 -21.30
N LYS A 112 18.55 -5.18 -21.51
CA LYS A 112 17.96 -4.32 -20.48
C LYS A 112 17.46 -5.12 -19.29
N GLN A 113 16.79 -6.26 -19.54
CA GLN A 113 16.31 -7.14 -18.48
C GLN A 113 17.46 -7.77 -17.70
N LYS A 114 18.59 -8.11 -18.34
CA LYS A 114 19.79 -8.62 -17.64
C LYS A 114 20.33 -7.57 -16.66
N ILE A 115 20.38 -6.30 -17.05
CA ILE A 115 20.81 -5.20 -16.18
C ILE A 115 19.86 -5.06 -14.98
N GLU A 116 18.55 -5.09 -15.25
CA GLU A 116 17.51 -5.03 -14.22
C GLU A 116 17.62 -6.20 -13.22
N VAL A 117 17.72 -7.43 -13.74
CA VAL A 117 17.92 -8.66 -12.94
C VAL A 117 19.22 -8.61 -12.14
N ALA A 118 20.31 -8.12 -12.72
CA ALA A 118 21.58 -7.97 -12.01
C ALA A 118 21.48 -6.94 -10.89
N SER A 119 20.73 -5.86 -11.09
CA SER A 119 20.47 -4.87 -10.04
C SER A 119 19.63 -5.46 -8.90
N ILE A 120 18.59 -6.23 -9.22
CA ILE A 120 17.79 -6.95 -8.22
C ILE A 120 18.67 -7.90 -7.39
N ARG A 121 19.54 -8.69 -8.04
CA ARG A 121 20.52 -9.57 -7.36
C ARG A 121 21.40 -8.78 -6.39
N LYS A 122 22.01 -7.69 -6.87
CA LYS A 122 22.86 -6.82 -6.05
C LYS A 122 22.09 -6.22 -4.86
N ASN A 123 20.85 -5.79 -5.07
CA ASN A 123 20.03 -5.19 -4.03
C ASN A 123 19.56 -6.23 -2.99
N LEU A 124 19.30 -7.48 -3.40
CA LEU A 124 19.06 -8.61 -2.49
C LEU A 124 20.28 -8.87 -1.60
N GLU A 125 21.48 -8.91 -2.18
CA GLU A 125 22.75 -9.11 -1.47
C GLU A 125 23.02 -7.97 -0.48
N ASN A 126 22.89 -6.71 -0.91
CA ASN A 126 23.05 -5.53 -0.06
C ASN A 126 22.07 -5.54 1.12
N SER A 127 20.86 -6.06 0.90
CA SER A 127 19.82 -6.19 1.93
C SER A 127 19.98 -7.44 2.80
N LYS A 128 21.04 -8.24 2.59
CA LYS A 128 21.33 -9.50 3.28
C LYS A 128 20.18 -10.50 3.19
N ILE A 129 19.48 -10.52 2.06
CA ILE A 129 18.38 -11.46 1.80
C ILE A 129 18.97 -12.69 1.12
N GLU A 130 18.88 -13.83 1.79
CA GLU A 130 19.32 -15.11 1.22
C GLU A 130 18.40 -15.55 0.09
N TYR A 131 18.98 -15.85 -1.08
CA TYR A 131 18.25 -16.29 -2.27
C TYR A 131 19.05 -17.29 -3.09
N SER A 132 18.35 -18.06 -3.92
CA SER A 132 18.92 -18.78 -5.04
C SER A 132 18.24 -18.33 -6.33
N ILE A 133 18.94 -18.53 -7.45
CA ILE A 133 18.42 -18.23 -8.78
C ILE A 133 18.68 -19.38 -9.73
N ASN A 134 17.62 -19.83 -10.41
CA ASN A 134 17.71 -20.75 -11.54
C ASN A 134 17.41 -19.97 -12.82
N GLU A 135 18.32 -20.05 -13.78
CA GLU A 135 18.21 -19.36 -15.06
C GLU A 135 18.14 -20.36 -16.21
N ASN A 136 17.15 -20.19 -17.09
CA ASN A 136 17.08 -20.89 -18.36
C ASN A 136 16.86 -19.89 -19.50
N ASN A 137 16.64 -20.38 -20.73
CA ASN A 137 16.50 -19.52 -21.91
C ASN A 137 15.26 -18.60 -21.87
N GLU A 138 14.24 -18.91 -21.05
CA GLU A 138 12.95 -18.24 -21.03
C GLU A 138 12.74 -17.36 -19.80
N LYS A 139 13.40 -17.67 -18.68
CA LYS A 139 13.12 -17.01 -17.40
C LYS A 139 14.27 -17.08 -16.40
N TRP A 140 14.22 -16.15 -15.46
CA TRP A 140 14.93 -16.21 -14.19
C TRP A 140 13.92 -16.58 -13.10
N ILE A 141 14.21 -17.62 -12.32
CA ILE A 141 13.39 -18.06 -11.19
C ILE A 141 14.17 -17.73 -9.92
N PHE A 142 13.64 -16.80 -9.13
CA PHE A 142 14.18 -16.45 -7.83
C PHE A 142 13.49 -17.24 -6.74
N THR A 143 14.27 -17.78 -5.81
CA THR A 143 13.78 -18.43 -4.60
C THR A 143 14.45 -17.79 -3.39
N LEU A 144 13.71 -16.94 -2.69
CA LEU A 144 14.10 -16.35 -1.41
C LEU A 144 13.96 -17.41 -0.30
N LYS A 145 14.87 -17.40 0.66
CA LYS A 145 14.77 -18.28 1.84
C LYS A 145 13.48 -18.05 2.64
N ASN A 146 13.09 -16.78 2.74
CA ASN A 146 11.86 -16.35 3.39
C ASN A 146 11.11 -15.39 2.46
N PRO A 147 9.77 -15.35 2.49
CA PRO A 147 9.00 -14.35 1.76
C PRO A 147 9.40 -12.94 2.19
N MET A 148 9.38 -11.99 1.25
CA MET A 148 9.59 -10.59 1.59
C MET A 148 8.27 -10.01 2.09
N LYS A 149 8.21 -9.67 3.38
CA LYS A 149 7.02 -9.08 4.02
C LYS A 149 7.38 -7.71 4.58
N LEU A 150 6.61 -6.70 4.20
CA LEU A 150 6.74 -5.32 4.69
C LEU A 150 5.42 -4.89 5.33
N SER A 151 5.51 -4.16 6.43
CA SER A 151 4.36 -3.58 7.11
C SER A 151 4.43 -2.06 7.02
N GLY A 152 3.29 -1.46 6.69
CA GLY A 152 3.09 -0.02 6.59
C GLY A 152 1.71 0.38 7.06
N GLY A 153 1.36 1.63 6.78
CA GLY A 153 0.09 2.24 7.14
C GLY A 153 -0.59 2.88 5.96
N LEU A 154 -1.92 2.94 6.03
CA LEU A 154 -2.76 3.78 5.18
C LEU A 154 -2.69 5.23 5.70
N VAL A 155 -2.60 6.20 4.80
CA VAL A 155 -2.57 7.62 5.16
C VAL A 155 -3.44 8.42 4.18
N LYS A 156 -3.97 9.55 4.64
CA LYS A 156 -4.65 10.53 3.78
C LYS A 156 -3.75 11.76 3.66
N LEU A 157 -3.06 11.91 2.53
CA LEU A 157 -2.26 13.11 2.28
C LEU A 157 -3.15 14.23 1.76
N GLU A 158 -3.28 15.32 2.50
CA GLU A 158 -4.10 16.46 2.04
C GLU A 158 -3.52 17.13 0.80
N ASN A 159 -2.20 17.11 0.67
CA ASN A 159 -1.49 17.72 -0.45
C ASN A 159 -1.07 16.70 -1.52
N HIS A 160 -1.78 15.57 -1.64
CA HIS A 160 -1.57 14.53 -2.65
C HIS A 160 -1.38 15.10 -4.06
N ASP A 161 -2.37 15.86 -4.55
CA ASP A 161 -2.36 16.41 -5.92
C ASP A 161 -1.22 17.41 -6.14
N GLN A 162 -0.90 18.19 -5.10
CA GLN A 162 0.20 19.13 -5.15
C GLN A 162 1.54 18.39 -5.30
N LEU A 163 1.76 17.34 -4.50
CA LEU A 163 2.96 16.51 -4.58
C LEU A 163 3.11 15.85 -5.96
N LEU A 164 2.01 15.33 -6.53
CA LEU A 164 2.02 14.77 -7.88
C LEU A 164 2.32 15.83 -8.96
N SER A 165 1.78 17.04 -8.80
CA SER A 165 1.97 18.12 -9.77
C SER A 165 3.40 18.66 -9.77
N GLU A 166 4.01 18.75 -8.59
CA GLU A 166 5.37 19.27 -8.43
C GLU A 166 6.44 18.23 -8.77
N ALA A 167 6.12 16.93 -8.64
CA ALA A 167 7.02 15.82 -8.99
C ALA A 167 6.71 15.20 -10.37
N LYS A 168 6.14 15.97 -11.32
CA LYS A 168 5.73 15.49 -12.66
C LYS A 168 6.83 14.75 -13.43
N ASP A 169 8.08 15.17 -13.26
CA ASP A 169 9.27 14.59 -13.89
C ASP A 169 9.76 13.29 -13.24
N LYS A 170 9.23 12.95 -12.06
CA LYS A 170 9.62 11.79 -11.23
C LYS A 170 8.45 10.84 -10.99
N LEU A 171 7.37 10.99 -11.76
CA LEU A 171 6.24 10.09 -11.67
C LEU A 171 6.63 8.70 -12.14
N VAL A 172 6.11 7.71 -11.43
CA VAL A 172 6.24 6.29 -11.75
C VAL A 172 4.87 5.70 -12.06
N ASN A 173 4.85 4.45 -12.49
CA ASN A 173 3.62 3.74 -12.83
C ASN A 173 3.76 2.29 -12.40
N VAL A 174 3.65 2.05 -11.09
CA VAL A 174 3.77 0.71 -10.52
C VAL A 174 2.40 0.19 -10.19
N LYS A 175 1.98 -0.85 -10.89
CA LYS A 175 0.69 -1.51 -10.68
C LYS A 175 0.82 -2.60 -9.64
N ILE A 176 -0.05 -2.55 -8.63
CA ILE A 176 -0.06 -3.47 -7.51
C ILE A 176 -1.49 -4.01 -7.40
N GLU A 177 -1.67 -5.33 -7.52
CA GLU A 177 -2.97 -5.92 -7.16
C GLU A 177 -3.10 -5.95 -5.64
N ALA A 178 -4.10 -5.20 -5.14
CA ALA A 178 -4.35 -4.95 -3.74
C ALA A 178 -5.70 -5.54 -3.32
N LYS A 179 -5.74 -6.06 -2.10
CA LYS A 179 -6.95 -6.57 -1.46
C LYS A 179 -7.29 -5.70 -0.25
N TYR A 180 -8.45 -5.06 -0.30
CA TYR A 180 -8.94 -4.16 0.72
C TYR A 180 -9.95 -4.85 1.61
N LYS A 181 -9.67 -4.96 2.90
CA LYS A 181 -10.62 -5.42 3.90
C LYS A 181 -11.39 -4.21 4.44
N LEU A 182 -12.50 -3.90 3.80
CA LEU A 182 -13.28 -2.71 4.09
C LEU A 182 -14.22 -2.95 5.28
N ARG A 183 -14.37 -1.93 6.13
CA ARG A 183 -15.52 -1.84 7.03
C ARG A 183 -16.52 -0.91 6.37
N HIS A 184 -17.55 -1.45 5.74
CA HIS A 184 -18.62 -0.64 5.17
C HIS A 184 -19.45 0.01 6.30
N PRO A 185 -19.51 1.35 6.42
CA PRO A 185 -20.61 1.99 7.13
C PRO A 185 -21.87 1.78 6.29
N VAL A 186 -22.99 1.45 6.92
CA VAL A 186 -24.27 1.06 6.26
C VAL A 186 -24.83 2.11 5.27
N ALA A 187 -24.23 3.30 5.20
CA ALA A 187 -24.72 4.44 4.40
C ALA A 187 -23.66 5.15 3.52
N GLN A 188 -22.42 4.66 3.40
CA GLN A 188 -21.35 5.40 2.73
C GLN A 188 -20.65 4.61 1.63
N GLY A 189 -20.22 5.33 0.60
CA GLY A 189 -19.43 4.79 -0.51
C GLY A 189 -18.09 4.20 -0.02
N MET A 190 -17.54 3.31 -0.82
CA MET A 190 -16.38 2.49 -0.49
C MET A 190 -15.08 3.29 -0.24
N GLU A 191 -14.93 4.49 -0.83
CA GLU A 191 -13.83 5.41 -0.52
C GLU A 191 -13.96 6.03 0.87
N GLU A 192 -15.17 6.47 1.26
CA GLU A 192 -15.43 7.03 2.58
C GLU A 192 -15.18 6.00 3.69
N ALA A 193 -15.47 4.73 3.43
CA ALA A 193 -15.23 3.61 4.35
C ALA A 193 -13.74 3.37 4.68
N LEU A 194 -12.83 3.62 3.73
CA LEU A 194 -11.38 3.45 3.93
C LEU A 194 -10.77 4.55 4.79
N PHE A 195 -11.24 5.79 4.59
CA PHE A 195 -10.60 6.97 5.16
C PHE A 195 -11.32 7.54 6.38
N PHE A 196 -12.50 7.02 6.74
CA PHE A 196 -13.36 7.59 7.80
C PHE A 196 -12.63 7.85 9.13
N PHE A 197 -11.69 6.99 9.51
CA PHE A 197 -10.95 7.07 10.77
C PHE A 197 -9.52 7.61 10.63
N LEU A 198 -9.09 7.99 9.42
CA LEU A 198 -7.71 8.42 9.19
C LEU A 198 -7.53 9.91 9.49
N THR A 199 -6.48 10.21 10.26
CA THR A 199 -6.04 11.58 10.47
C THR A 199 -5.36 12.09 9.20
N PRO A 200 -5.73 13.28 8.70
CA PRO A 200 -5.07 13.88 7.55
C PRO A 200 -3.61 14.19 7.87
N VAL A 201 -2.74 14.02 6.88
CA VAL A 201 -1.31 14.31 6.97
C VAL A 201 -0.92 15.28 5.87
N ILE A 202 -0.16 16.32 6.22
CA ILE A 202 0.47 17.22 5.26
C ILE A 202 1.96 16.94 5.26
N VAL A 203 2.53 16.64 4.08
CA VAL A 203 3.97 16.49 3.92
C VAL A 203 4.52 17.73 3.19
N PRO A 204 5.30 18.60 3.84
CA PRO A 204 5.87 19.76 3.16
C PRO A 204 6.75 19.33 1.99
N ILE A 205 6.58 19.93 0.82
CA ILE A 205 7.35 19.57 -0.39
C ILE A 205 8.85 19.68 -0.17
N GLY A 206 9.31 20.72 0.54
CA GLY A 206 10.73 20.89 0.86
C GLY A 206 11.31 19.79 1.76
N MET A 207 10.47 18.92 2.32
CA MET A 207 10.87 17.73 3.08
C MET A 207 10.94 16.47 2.20
N VAL A 208 10.76 16.55 0.88
CA VAL A 208 11.00 15.41 0.00
C VAL A 208 12.50 15.35 -0.32
N ILE A 209 13.22 14.40 0.28
CA ILE A 209 14.68 14.27 0.05
C ILE A 209 14.95 13.52 -1.24
N TRP A 210 14.16 12.49 -1.51
CA TRP A 210 14.45 11.58 -2.60
C TRP A 210 13.17 10.98 -3.19
N GLY A 211 13.07 10.96 -4.52
CA GLY A 211 12.02 10.25 -5.25
C GLY A 211 12.59 8.97 -5.86
N TRP A 212 11.91 7.84 -5.68
CA TRP A 212 12.30 6.59 -6.34
C TRP A 212 11.96 6.68 -7.81
N ASN A 213 12.97 6.48 -8.63
CA ASN A 213 12.81 6.15 -10.04
C ASN A 213 13.27 4.70 -10.20
N SER A 214 12.36 3.82 -10.63
CA SER A 214 12.71 2.48 -11.15
C SER A 214 13.96 2.62 -12.00
N LEU A 215 15.00 1.85 -11.65
CA LEU A 215 16.36 1.95 -12.18
C LEU A 215 16.43 2.08 -13.71
N THR A 216 16.33 3.33 -14.17
CA THR A 216 16.86 3.82 -15.43
C THR A 216 17.70 5.07 -15.13
N LYS A 217 18.83 4.83 -14.45
CA LYS A 217 20.09 5.46 -14.82
C LYS A 217 21.09 4.36 -15.10
#